data_AF-A0A6A6XJK4-F1
#
_entry.id   AF-A0A6A6XJK4-F1
#
_cell.length_a   1.000
_cell.length_b   1.000
_cell.length_c   1.000
_cell.angle_alpha   90.00
_cell.angle_beta   90.00
_cell.angle_gamma   90.00
#
_symmetry.space_group_name_H-M   'P 1'
#
loop_
_entity.id
_entity.type
_entity.pdbx_description
1 polymer ?
#
loop_
_entity_poly.entity_id
_entity_poly.type
_entity_poly.pdbx_seq_one_letter_code
_entity_poly.pdbx_strand_id
1 'polypeptide(L)' 'MVRNIIDMSRTGYIKLEHLESLLQNIFGVNIKVKRVNDRYIFDADRVVTDVELDTIREDNIL' A
#
# COMPACT_ATOMS: atom_id res chain seq x y z
N MET A 1 11.01 -9.45 -7.82
CA MET A 1 9.85 -8.78 -7.22
C MET A 1 9.39 -9.60 -6.03
N VAL A 2 9.06 -8.93 -4.93
CA VAL A 2 8.53 -9.52 -3.70
C VAL A 2 7.05 -9.18 -3.62
N ARG A 3 6.25 -10.18 -3.23
CA ARG A 3 4.82 -10.00 -2.99
C ARG A 3 4.59 -9.41 -1.61
N ASN A 4 4.06 -8.20 -1.57
CA ASN A 4 3.62 -7.53 -0.35
C ASN A 4 2.15 -7.83 -0.10
N ILE A 5 1.82 -8.09 1.17
CA ILE A 5 0.46 -8.32 1.63
C ILE A 5 0.25 -7.42 2.83
N ILE A 6 -0.61 -6.41 2.67
CA ILE A 6 -0.99 -5.48 3.72
C ILE A 6 -2.42 -5.76 4.14
N ASP A 7 -2.67 -5.83 5.44
CA ASP A 7 -4.03 -5.90 5.97
C ASP A 7 -4.67 -4.51 6.01
N MET A 8 -5.94 -4.39 5.63
CA MET A 8 -6.67 -3.10 5.63
C MET A 8 -6.69 -2.43 7.01
N SER A 9 -6.62 -3.22 8.10
CA SER A 9 -6.49 -2.69 9.46
C SER A 9 -5.25 -1.82 9.67
N ARG A 10 -4.20 -1.99 8.86
CA ARG A 10 -2.95 -1.23 8.96
C ARG A 10 -3.01 0.11 8.23
N THR A 11 -3.79 0.21 7.16
CA THR A 11 -3.90 1.42 6.33
C THR A 11 -5.08 2.30 6.71
N GLY A 12 -6.09 1.75 7.40
CA GLY A 12 -7.40 2.38 7.49
C GLY A 12 -8.19 2.25 6.18
N TYR A 13 -9.34 2.92 6.11
CA TYR A 13 -10.14 2.97 4.88
C TYR A 13 -9.44 3.87 3.85
N ILE A 14 -8.81 3.25 2.85
CA ILE A 14 -8.15 3.92 1.73
C ILE A 14 -8.78 3.46 0.40
N LYS A 15 -8.96 4.40 -0.54
CA LYS A 15 -9.35 4.04 -1.91
C LYS A 15 -8.20 3.36 -2.63
N LEU A 16 -8.49 2.32 -3.41
CA LEU A 16 -7.47 1.53 -4.12
C LEU A 16 -6.54 2.40 -4.98
N GLU A 17 -7.10 3.31 -5.79
CA GLU A 17 -6.33 4.22 -6.66
C GLU A 17 -5.41 5.16 -5.87
N HIS A 18 -5.86 5.58 -4.68
CA HIS A 18 -5.06 6.41 -3.79
C HIS A 18 -3.89 5.60 -3.21
N LEU A 19 -4.13 4.36 -2.80
CA LEU A 19 -3.08 3.45 -2.32
C LEU A 19 -2.05 3.15 -3.42
N GLU A 20 -2.51 2.90 -4.64
CA GLU A 20 -1.62 2.73 -5.81
C GLU A 20 -0.76 3.98 -6.05
N SER A 21 -1.33 5.18 -5.91
CA SER A 21 -0.58 6.44 -6.07
C SER A 21 0.46 6.63 -4.97
N LEU A 22 0.11 6.34 -3.71
CA LEU A 22 1.06 6.41 -2.59
C LEU A 22 2.19 5.40 -2.76
N LEU A 23 1.87 4.16 -3.13
CA LEU A 23 2.87 3.12 -3.39
C LEU A 23 3.74 3.50 -4.60
N GLN A 24 3.18 4.10 -5.63
CA GLN A 24 3.97 4.62 -6.75
C GLN A 24 4.97 5.68 -6.30
N ASN A 25 4.59 6.58 -5.39
CA ASN A 25 5.51 7.59 -4.85
C ASN A 25 6.62 6.95 -4.00
N ILE A 26 6.30 5.90 -3.22
CA ILE A 26 7.26 5.19 -2.37
C ILE A 26 8.27 4.38 -3.20
N PHE A 27 7.79 3.64 -4.20
CA PHE A 27 8.61 2.73 -4.98
C PHE A 27 9.16 3.34 -6.28
N GLY A 28 8.71 4.54 -6.65
CA GLY A 28 9.12 5.24 -7.88
C GLY A 28 8.69 4.55 -9.17
N VAL A 29 7.80 3.55 -9.09
CA VAL A 29 7.30 2.75 -10.22
C VAL A 29 5.80 2.57 -10.10
N ASN A 30 5.11 2.30 -11.22
CA ASN A 30 3.68 2.02 -11.17
C ASN A 30 3.42 0.70 -10.41
N ILE A 31 2.74 0.79 -9.26
CA ILE A 31 2.37 -0.35 -8.43
C ILE A 31 0.87 -0.60 -8.59
N LYS A 32 0.52 -1.80 -9.07
CA LYS A 32 -0.88 -2.26 -9.10
C LYS A 32 -1.24 -3.01 -7.84
N VAL A 33 -2.32 -2.60 -7.20
CA VAL A 33 -2.82 -3.23 -5.98
C VAL A 33 -4.05 -4.06 -6.29
N LYS A 34 -4.07 -5.29 -5.81
CA LYS A 34 -5.25 -6.15 -5.80
C LYS A 34 -5.82 -6.17 -4.40
N ARG A 35 -7.10 -5.83 -4.27
CA ARG A 35 -7.85 -6.08 -3.04
C ARG A 35 -8.42 -7.50 -3.08
N VAL A 36 -8.06 -8.31 -2.09
CA VAL A 36 -8.60 -9.66 -1.88
C VAL A 36 -9.07 -9.75 -0.44
N ASN A 37 -10.39 -9.81 -0.24
CA ASN A 37 -11.02 -9.66 1.07
C ASN A 37 -10.57 -8.34 1.73
N ASP A 38 -10.02 -8.42 2.94
CA ASP A 38 -9.51 -7.28 3.72
C ASP A 38 -8.00 -7.09 3.58
N ARG A 39 -7.42 -7.54 2.45
CA ARG A 39 -5.99 -7.44 2.19
C ARG A 39 -5.70 -6.76 0.86
N TYR A 40 -4.68 -5.92 0.87
CA TYR A 40 -4.04 -5.36 -0.31
C TYR A 40 -2.83 -6.19 -0.69
N ILE A 41 -2.78 -6.64 -1.93
CA ILE A 41 -1.71 -7.48 -2.47
C ILE A 41 -1.10 -6.77 -3.66
N PHE A 42 0.21 -6.59 -3.66
CA PHE A 42 0.95 -6.00 -4.77
C PHE A 42 2.36 -6.56 -4.83
N ASP A 43 2.99 -6.46 -6.00
CA ASP A 43 4.37 -6.89 -6.22
C ASP A 43 5.26 -5.64 -6.35
N ALA A 44 6.39 -5.62 -5.63
CA ALA A 44 7.36 -4.51 -5.64
C ALA A 44 8.80 -5.04 -5.67
N ASP A 45 9.80 -4.17 -5.72
CA ASP A 45 11.23 -4.52 -5.68
C ASP A 45 11.66 -5.05 -4.30
N ARG A 46 11.07 -4.52 -3.22
CA ARG A 46 11.30 -4.92 -1.82
C ARG A 46 10.01 -5.00 -1.00
N VAL A 47 10.15 -5.41 0.25
CA VAL A 47 9.07 -5.40 1.24
C VAL A 47 8.76 -3.96 1.66
N VAL A 48 7.47 -3.62 1.76
CA VAL A 48 7.01 -2.36 2.34
C VAL A 48 7.32 -2.36 3.83
N THR A 49 7.96 -1.30 4.30
CA THR A 49 8.37 -1.16 5.71
C THR A 49 7.23 -0.61 6.55
N ASP A 50 7.28 -0.85 7.86
CA ASP A 50 6.26 -0.34 8.78
C ASP A 50 6.19 1.19 8.78
N VAL A 51 7.32 1.87 8.60
CA VAL A 51 7.38 3.34 8.48
C VAL A 51 6.61 3.84 7.25
N GLU A 52 6.76 3.17 6.11
CA GLU A 52 6.03 3.51 4.87
C GLU A 52 4.52 3.24 5.02
N LEU A 53 4.15 2.20 5.77
CA LEU A 53 2.75 1.92 6.10
C LEU A 53 2.17 2.97 7.04
N ASP A 54 2.94 3.47 8.00
CA ASP A 54 2.52 4.54 8.89
C ASP A 54 2.29 5.84 8.10
N THR A 55 3.14 6.17 7.14
CA THR A 55 2.92 7.31 6.22
C THR A 55 1.61 7.14 5.44
N ILE A 56 1.34 5.94 4.89
CA ILE A 56 0.07 5.67 4.21
C ILE A 56 -1.11 5.87 5.16
N ARG A 57 -1.01 5.42 6.41
CA ARG A 57 -2.09 5.57 7.40
C ARG A 57 -2.33 7.04 7.78
N GLU A 58 -1.29 7.83 7.98
CA GLU A 58 -1.38 9.26 8.30
C GLU A 58 -2.03 10.05 7.16
N ASP A 59 -1.67 9.78 5.91
CA ASP A 59 -2.28 10.41 4.72
C ASP A 59 -3.78 10.11 4.60
N ASN A 60 -4.27 8.99 5.13
CA ASN A 60 -5.70 8.62 5.09
C ASN A 60 -6.54 9.23 6.22
N ILE A 61 -5.91 9.82 7.24
CA ILE A 61 -6.62 10.39 8.41
C ILE A 61 -6.92 11.90 8.21
N LEU A 62 -6.39 12.51 7.15
CA LEU A 62 -6.65 13.89 6.72
C LEU A 62 -7.79 13.97 5.70
#